data_AF-A0A173U412-F1
#
_entry.id   AF-A0A173U412-F1
#
_cell.length_a   1.000
_cell.length_b   1.000
_cell.length_c   1.000
_cell.angle_alpha   90.00
_cell.angle_beta   90.00
_cell.angle_gamma   90.00
#
_symmetry.space_group_name_H-M   'P 1'
#
loop_
_entity.id
_entity.type
_entity.pdbx_description
1 polymer ?
#
loop_
_entity_poly.entity_id
_entity_poly.type
_entity_poly.pdbx_seq_one_letter_code
_entity_poly.pdbx_strand_id
1 'polypeptide(L)' 'MQTFEEVLTQFHSFLESATYLDVVPCRWGYVRLFNEGDPINFNAILCRTPQELYTALANDLETEIQVSLGID' A
#
# COMPACT_ATOMS: atom_id res chain seq x y z
N MET A 1 -5.40 13.29 -14.99
CA MET A 1 -6.12 12.17 -14.35
C MET A 1 -5.07 11.10 -14.12
N GLN A 2 -4.72 10.84 -12.86
CA GLN A 2 -3.66 9.89 -12.52
C GLN A 2 -4.17 8.46 -12.75
N THR A 3 -3.32 7.58 -13.26
CA THR A 3 -3.58 6.16 -13.46
C THR A 3 -3.03 5.32 -12.30
N PHE A 4 -3.46 4.07 -12.17
CA PHE A 4 -2.92 3.16 -11.14
C PHE A 4 -1.41 2.91 -11.33
N GLU A 5 -0.94 2.76 -12.58
CA GLU A 5 0.48 2.53 -12.88
C GLU A 5 1.35 3.72 -12.48
N GLU A 6 0.86 4.95 -12.67
CA GLU A 6 1.56 6.15 -12.18
C GLU A 6 1.66 6.18 -10.65
N VAL A 7 0.61 5.74 -9.94
CA VAL A 7 0.65 5.61 -8.47
C VAL A 7 1.69 4.56 -8.07
N LEU A 8 1.64 3.36 -8.64
CA LEU A 8 2.59 2.29 -8.32
C LEU A 8 4.05 2.70 -8.60
N THR A 9 4.27 3.44 -9.68
CA THR A 9 5.61 3.97 -10.02
C THR A 9 6.10 4.98 -8.97
N GLN A 10 5.21 5.83 -8.44
CA GLN A 10 5.57 6.80 -7.39
C GLN A 10 5.94 6.13 -6.07
N PHE A 11 5.29 5.01 -5.74
CA PHE A 11 5.52 4.26 -4.50
C PHE A 11 6.46 3.06 -4.67
N HIS A 12 7.10 2.89 -5.83
CA HIS A 12 7.90 1.71 -6.14
C HIS A 12 8.95 1.39 -5.07
N SER A 13 9.74 2.39 -4.66
CA SER A 13 10.79 2.20 -3.64
C SER A 13 10.23 1.80 -2.27
N PHE A 14 9.05 2.29 -1.91
CA PHE A 14 8.37 1.93 -0.67
C PHE A 14 7.85 0.49 -0.75
N LEU A 15 7.15 0.14 -1.84
CA LEU A 15 6.63 -1.21 -2.06
C LEU A 15 7.73 -2.27 -2.15
N GLU A 16 8.90 -1.93 -2.70
CA GLU A 16 10.06 -2.84 -2.70
C GLU A 16 10.63 -3.09 -1.30
N SER A 17 10.55 -2.10 -0.40
CA SER A 17 11.07 -2.19 0.97
C SER A 17 10.06 -2.87 1.92
N ALA A 18 8.77 -2.65 1.71
CA ALA A 18 7.70 -3.10 2.58
C ALA A 18 7.33 -4.57 2.32
N THR A 19 8.12 -5.51 2.87
CA THR A 19 7.89 -6.97 2.72
C THR A 19 6.54 -7.48 3.26
N TYR A 20 5.86 -6.67 4.06
CA TYR A 20 4.53 -6.95 4.63
C TYR A 20 3.39 -6.41 3.75
N LEU A 21 3.68 -5.66 2.69
CA LEU A 21 2.70 -4.96 1.88
C LEU A 21 2.80 -5.38 0.42
N ASP A 22 1.68 -5.84 -0.14
CA ASP A 22 1.55 -6.16 -1.56
C ASP A 22 0.40 -5.36 -2.19
N VAL A 23 0.56 -4.97 -3.45
CA VAL A 23 -0.50 -4.29 -4.20
C VAL A 23 -0.77 -5.06 -5.48
N VAL A 24 -1.94 -5.71 -5.54
CA VAL A 24 -2.29 -6.63 -6.63
C VAL A 24 -3.46 -6.09 -7.47
N PRO A 25 -3.39 -6.18 -8.81
CA PRO A 25 -4.52 -5.80 -9.66
C PRO A 25 -5.68 -6.80 -9.50
N CYS A 26 -6.91 -6.29 -9.57
CA CYS A 26 -8.12 -7.09 -9.56
C CYS A 26 -9.17 -6.55 -10.55
N ARG A 27 -10.27 -7.29 -10.74
CA ARG A 27 -11.35 -6.92 -11.68
C ARG A 27 -11.97 -5.54 -11.41
N TRP A 28 -11.85 -5.03 -10.18
CA TRP A 28 -12.51 -3.78 -9.76
C TRP A 28 -11.53 -2.66 -9.39
N GLY A 29 -10.22 -2.83 -9.63
CA GLY A 29 -9.19 -1.87 -9.24
C GLY A 29 -7.94 -2.57 -8.73
N TYR A 30 -7.37 -2.09 -7.63
CA TYR A 30 -6.21 -2.69 -6.99
C TYR A 30 -6.51 -3.03 -5.53
N VAL A 31 -6.00 -4.17 -5.07
CA VAL A 31 -6.10 -4.60 -3.69
C VAL A 31 -4.77 -4.37 -3.02
N ARG A 32 -4.81 -3.63 -1.93
CA ARG A 32 -3.70 -3.43 -1.01
C ARG A 32 -3.77 -4.49 0.08
N LEU A 33 -2.79 -5.37 0.13
CA LEU A 33 -2.70 -6.54 1.02
C LEU A 33 -1.62 -6.30 2.08
N PHE A 34 -2.01 -6.42 3.34
CA PHE A 34 -1.10 -6.41 4.48
C PHE A 34 -0.97 -7.82 5.01
N ASN A 35 0.26 -8.32 5.07
CA ASN A 35 0.62 -9.55 5.73
C ASN A 35 0.97 -9.24 7.20
N GLU A 36 0.08 -9.62 8.12
CA GLU A 36 0.25 -9.37 9.56
C GLU A 36 1.07 -10.48 10.25
N GLY A 37 1.63 -11.42 9.48
CA GLY A 37 2.47 -12.49 10.00
C GLY A 37 1.68 -13.73 10.40
N ASP A 38 2.27 -14.55 11.30
CA ASP A 38 1.75 -15.86 11.68
C ASP A 38 0.89 -15.79 12.98
N PRO A 39 -0.29 -16.45 13.03
CA PRO A 39 -0.90 -17.28 11.98
C PRO A 39 -1.34 -16.44 10.78
N ILE A 40 -1.32 -17.03 9.58
CA ILE A 40 -1.68 -16.38 8.29
C ILE A 40 -2.87 -15.42 8.47
N ASN A 41 -2.56 -14.13 8.60
CA ASN A 41 -3.54 -13.08 8.80
C ASN A 41 -3.28 -11.97 7.79
N PHE A 42 -4.28 -11.72 6.95
CA PHE A 42 -4.20 -10.71 5.91
C PHE A 42 -5.29 -9.67 6.09
N ASN A 43 -4.90 -8.41 6.09
CA ASN A 43 -5.83 -7.31 5.92
C ASN A 43 -5.79 -6.84 4.46
N ALA A 44 -6.95 -6.63 3.86
CA ALA A 44 -7.07 -6.30 2.44
C ALA A 44 -8.01 -5.12 2.23
N ILE A 45 -7.55 -4.10 1.49
CA ILE A 45 -8.37 -2.96 1.10
C ILE A 45 -8.45 -2.90 -0.42
N LEU A 46 -9.68 -2.86 -0.95
CA LEU A 46 -9.93 -2.63 -2.36
C LEU A 46 -9.97 -1.13 -2.66
N CYS A 47 -9.01 -0.67 -3.46
CA CYS A 47 -8.97 0.67 -4.03
C CYS A 47 -9.58 0.62 -5.44
N ARG A 48 -10.75 1.24 -5.62
CA ARG A 48 -11.47 1.25 -6.91
C ARG A 48 -10.98 2.33 -7.86
N THR A 49 -10.33 3.36 -7.32
CA THR A 49 -9.76 4.48 -8.06
C THR A 49 -8.26 4.67 -7.76
N PRO A 50 -7.50 5.27 -8.69
CA PRO A 50 -6.10 5.61 -8.46
C PRO A 50 -5.90 6.52 -7.26
N GLN A 51 -6.83 7.46 -7.03
CA GLN A 51 -6.78 8.38 -5.89
C GLN A 51 -6.92 7.62 -4.55
N GLU A 52 -7.83 6.65 -4.46
CA GLU A 52 -7.96 5.81 -3.25
C GLU A 52 -6.66 5.04 -2.98
N LEU A 53 -6.04 4.49 -4.02
CA LEU A 53 -4.77 3.77 -3.87
C LEU A 53 -3.65 4.71 -3.42
N TYR A 54 -3.54 5.89 -4.04
CA TYR A 54 -2.55 6.91 -3.67
C TYR A 54 -2.70 7.30 -2.21
N THR A 55 -3.92 7.63 -1.77
CA THR A 55 -4.16 8.02 -0.38
C THR A 55 -3.82 6.88 0.57
N ALA A 56 -4.19 5.64 0.25
CA ALA A 56 -3.85 4.48 1.07
C ALA A 56 -2.33 4.34 1.24
N LEU A 57 -1.57 4.32 0.14
CA LEU A 57 -0.12 4.16 0.17
C LEU A 57 0.61 5.35 0.80
N ALA A 58 0.10 6.58 0.63
CA ALA A 58 0.66 7.76 1.28
C ALA A 58 0.55 7.68 2.80
N ASN A 59 -0.60 7.23 3.32
CA ASN A 59 -0.78 7.02 4.76
C ASN A 59 0.12 5.89 5.28
N ASP A 60 0.27 4.81 4.52
CA ASP A 60 1.12 3.68 4.91
C ASP A 60 2.60 4.10 4.98
N LEU A 61 3.07 4.87 3.99
CA LEU A 61 4.44 5.40 3.97
C LEU A 61 4.68 6.39 5.12
N GLU A 62 3.74 7.30 5.38
CA GLU A 62 3.84 8.23 6.50
C GLU A 62 3.92 7.48 7.84
N THR A 63 3.09 6.44 8.01
CA THR A 63 3.10 5.57 9.19
C THR A 63 4.46 4.86 9.33
N GLU A 64 5.00 4.30 8.24
CA GLU A 64 6.30 3.62 8.27
C GLU A 64 7.44 4.58 8.64
N ILE A 65 7.40 5.81 8.14
CA ILE A 65 8.37 6.86 8.49
C ILE A 65 8.25 7.22 9.98
N GLN A 66 7.04 7.41 10.51
CA GLN A 66 6.81 7.72 11.92
C GLN A 66 7.31 6.61 12.84
N VAL A 67 6.97 5.35 12.54
CA VAL A 67 7.43 4.17 13.28
C VAL A 67 8.96 4.06 13.22
N SER A 68 9.57 4.27 12.06
CA SER A 68 11.02 4.21 11.88
C SER A 68 11.77 5.31 12.63
N LEU A 69 11.15 6.48 12.80
CA LEU A 69 11.71 7.63 13.53
C LEU A 69 11.39 7.59 15.05
N GLY A 70 10.57 6.63 15.50
CA GLY A 70 10.15 6.52 16.90
C GLY A 70 9.29 7.69 17.38
N ILE A 71 8.54 8.31 16.47
CA ILE A 71 7.62 9.40 16.77
C ILE A 71 6.25 8.75 17.03
N ASP A 72 5.85 8.68 18.31
CA ASP A 72 4.52 8.22 18.77
C ASP A 72 3.49 9.35 18.69
#